data_AF-A0A348VVG2-F1
#
_entry.id   AF-A0A348VVG2-F1
#
_cell.length_a   1.000
_cell.length_b   1.000
_cell.length_c   1.000
_cell.angle_alpha   90.00
_cell.angle_beta   90.00
_cell.angle_gamma   90.00
#
_symmetry.space_group_name_H-M   'P 1'
#
loop_
_entity.id
_entity.type
_entity.pdbx_description
1 polymer ?
#
loop_
_entity_poly.entity_id
_entity_poly.type
_entity_poly.pdbx_seq_one_letter_code
_entity_poly.pdbx_strand_id
1 'polypeptide(L)'
;IVCDYDEALISRLERRRLVVRVDDPSRLNDAARFAQERNALHALWLRVDEPLSGLPFTMLEALHAVPLYLDVTAVGNFRTWRDQVDRLRRLNVLVMVPEDAPVSYRDLRILSSLLIPCGIRFGSPCPDWEALTDLLYYAAYGKVLHAPIQPFHFVLSGYERHQRTDFSGITFDDPSRYLHIDSRGCIALTRKELEQGAFIESDLEKLDAVGDLPAYQSRLESWRDFFLKQDGCAYCPGWRICLGAFAGTPGNRPGCQKFFAEFLEAAEYHLDLRTEATRTILRPWDACPA
;
A
#
# COMPACT_ATOMS: atom_id res chain seq x y z
N ILE A 1 12.27 -7.34 1.32
CA ILE A 1 11.79 -8.74 1.42
C ILE A 1 10.54 -8.75 2.28
N VAL A 2 9.54 -9.54 1.91
CA VAL A 2 8.30 -9.73 2.64
C VAL A 2 8.20 -11.21 3.01
N CYS A 3 8.01 -11.53 4.29
CA CYS A 3 7.87 -12.91 4.74
C CYS A 3 6.95 -13.00 5.97
N ASP A 4 6.42 -14.18 6.24
CA ASP A 4 5.69 -14.45 7.47
C ASP A 4 6.67 -14.60 8.65
N TYR A 5 6.21 -14.39 9.89
CA TYR A 5 7.06 -14.50 11.07
C TYR A 5 7.49 -15.94 11.32
N ASP A 6 8.72 -16.23 10.91
CA ASP A 6 9.44 -17.47 11.10
C ASP A 6 10.88 -17.16 11.51
N GLU A 7 11.26 -17.53 12.73
CA GLU A 7 12.58 -17.22 13.30
C GLU A 7 13.72 -17.87 12.53
N ALA A 8 13.51 -19.08 11.99
CA ALA A 8 14.51 -19.78 11.21
C ALA A 8 14.73 -19.09 9.86
N LEU A 9 13.65 -18.66 9.19
CA LEU A 9 13.74 -17.89 7.96
C LEU A 9 14.39 -16.52 8.19
N ILE A 10 13.95 -15.76 9.21
CA ILE A 10 14.49 -14.43 9.52
C ILE A 10 15.99 -14.51 9.85
N SER A 11 16.42 -15.57 10.54
CA SER A 11 17.84 -15.82 10.82
C SER A 11 18.66 -16.13 9.58
N ARG A 12 18.05 -16.64 8.50
CA ARG A 12 18.73 -16.85 7.21
C ARG A 12 18.77 -15.58 6.35
N LEU A 13 17.88 -14.62 6.64
CA LEU A 13 17.76 -13.36 5.93
C LEU A 13 18.61 -12.23 6.54
N GLU A 14 19.69 -12.53 7.26
CA GLU A 14 20.45 -11.51 8.02
C GLU A 14 20.88 -10.31 7.18
N ARG A 15 20.89 -9.13 7.82
CA ARG A 15 21.27 -7.83 7.24
C ARG A 15 20.41 -7.39 6.06
N ARG A 16 19.24 -8.01 5.87
CA ARG A 16 18.27 -7.60 4.84
C ARG A 16 17.27 -6.61 5.41
N ARG A 17 16.58 -5.93 4.50
CA ARG A 17 15.44 -5.08 4.84
C ARG A 17 14.14 -5.88 4.74
N LEU A 18 13.43 -6.03 5.85
CA LEU A 18 12.32 -6.96 6.01
C LEU A 18 10.99 -6.24 6.27
N VAL A 19 9.94 -6.73 5.63
CA VAL A 19 8.55 -6.58 6.08
C VAL A 19 8.15 -7.94 6.64
N VAL A 20 7.78 -7.97 7.92
CA VAL A 20 7.41 -9.22 8.60
C VAL A 20 5.91 -9.24 8.82
N ARG A 21 5.24 -10.26 8.29
CA ARG A 21 3.81 -10.51 8.47
C ARG A 21 3.59 -11.34 9.72
N VAL A 22 2.61 -10.93 10.51
CA VAL A 22 2.25 -11.56 11.77
C VAL A 22 0.74 -11.76 11.75
N ASP A 23 0.30 -13.00 11.92
CA ASP A 23 -1.13 -13.33 12.00
C ASP A 23 -1.60 -13.47 13.47
N ASP A 24 -0.67 -13.62 14.41
CA ASP A 24 -0.95 -13.72 15.85
C ASP A 24 -0.54 -12.42 16.57
N PRO A 25 -1.51 -11.60 17.02
CA PRO A 25 -1.31 -10.43 17.88
C PRO A 25 -0.29 -10.60 18.99
N SER A 26 -0.26 -11.76 19.64
CA SER A 26 0.59 -12.00 20.82
C SER A 26 2.07 -12.08 20.45
N ARG A 27 2.40 -12.48 19.21
CA ARG A 27 3.77 -12.61 18.70
C ARG A 27 4.31 -11.32 18.10
N LEU A 28 3.51 -10.26 18.02
CA LEU A 28 3.86 -9.02 17.32
C LEU A 28 5.14 -8.38 17.88
N ASN A 29 5.26 -8.29 19.21
CA ASN A 29 6.43 -7.68 19.86
C ASN A 29 7.67 -8.55 19.73
N ASP A 30 7.51 -9.87 19.82
CA ASP A 30 8.60 -10.82 19.61
C ASP A 30 9.11 -10.77 18.18
N ALA A 31 8.20 -10.74 17.20
CA ALA A 31 8.54 -10.59 15.79
C ALA A 31 9.29 -9.28 15.52
N ALA A 32 8.84 -8.17 16.11
CA ALA A 32 9.50 -6.88 15.99
C ALA A 32 10.94 -6.94 16.51
N ARG A 33 11.10 -7.39 17.76
CA ARG A 33 12.40 -7.50 18.43
C ARG A 33 13.34 -8.43 17.66
N PHE A 34 12.89 -9.65 17.37
CA PHE A 34 13.70 -10.67 16.71
C PHE A 34 14.16 -10.21 15.31
N ALA A 35 13.27 -9.60 14.53
CA ALA A 35 13.64 -9.07 13.23
C ALA A 35 14.64 -7.91 13.34
N GLN A 36 14.44 -6.98 14.28
CA GLN A 36 15.32 -5.82 14.46
C GLN A 36 16.73 -6.17 14.95
N GLU A 37 16.91 -7.27 15.68
CA GLU A 37 18.22 -7.67 16.20
C GLU A 37 19.26 -7.89 15.10
N ARG A 38 18.84 -8.39 13.93
CA ARG A 38 19.76 -8.78 12.84
C ARG A 38 19.43 -8.17 11.48
N ASN A 39 18.31 -7.47 11.37
CA ASN A 39 17.78 -6.96 10.11
C ASN A 39 17.28 -5.52 10.22
N ALA A 40 17.20 -4.85 9.08
CA ALA A 40 16.51 -3.57 8.98
C ALA A 40 15.00 -3.82 8.86
N LEU A 41 14.27 -3.76 9.98
CA LEU A 41 12.82 -3.90 9.96
C LEU A 41 12.17 -2.67 9.29
N HIS A 42 11.64 -2.87 8.09
CA HIS A 42 10.95 -1.84 7.33
C HIS A 42 9.55 -1.56 7.85
N ALA A 43 8.79 -2.62 8.12
CA ALA A 43 7.43 -2.57 8.61
C ALA A 43 7.02 -3.92 9.21
N LEU A 44 6.03 -3.89 10.09
CA LEU A 44 5.25 -5.06 10.51
C LEU A 44 3.90 -5.01 9.80
N TRP A 45 3.42 -6.16 9.36
CA TRP A 45 2.05 -6.31 8.86
C TRP A 45 1.30 -7.26 9.77
N LEU A 46 0.42 -6.72 10.60
CA LEU A 46 -0.46 -7.50 11.45
C LEU A 46 -1.79 -7.70 10.73
N ARG A 47 -2.11 -8.95 10.40
CA ARG A 47 -3.43 -9.32 9.89
C ARG A 47 -4.25 -9.90 11.04
N VAL A 48 -5.44 -9.35 11.25
CA VAL A 48 -6.38 -9.81 12.26
C VAL A 48 -7.74 -10.04 11.64
N ASP A 49 -8.36 -11.17 11.96
CA ASP A 49 -9.70 -11.51 11.50
C ASP A 49 -10.79 -10.90 12.40
N GLU A 50 -10.58 -9.65 12.81
CA GLU A 50 -11.44 -8.93 13.74
C GLU A 50 -11.53 -7.44 13.35
N PRO A 51 -12.62 -6.75 13.69
CA PRO A 51 -12.71 -5.32 13.51
C PRO A 51 -11.78 -4.59 14.48
N LEU A 52 -11.36 -3.37 14.13
CA LEU A 52 -10.52 -2.52 14.98
C LEU A 52 -11.10 -2.35 16.40
N SER A 53 -12.42 -2.25 16.51
CA SER A 53 -13.15 -2.17 17.79
C SER A 53 -12.92 -3.35 18.73
N GLY A 54 -12.53 -4.52 18.22
CA GLY A 54 -12.28 -5.73 19.01
C GLY A 54 -10.86 -5.83 19.58
N LEU A 55 -9.94 -4.99 19.11
CA LEU A 55 -8.52 -5.17 19.40
C LEU A 55 -8.09 -4.55 20.73
N PRO A 56 -7.27 -5.26 21.53
CA PRO A 56 -6.66 -4.68 22.73
C PRO A 56 -5.47 -3.80 22.37
N PHE A 57 -5.68 -2.48 22.25
CA PHE A 57 -4.64 -1.51 21.81
C PHE A 57 -3.34 -1.49 22.63
N THR A 58 -3.33 -2.04 23.85
CA THR A 58 -2.11 -2.20 24.67
C THR A 58 -1.05 -3.04 23.98
N MET A 59 -1.44 -3.96 23.08
CA MET A 59 -0.48 -4.76 22.30
C MET A 59 0.36 -3.93 21.32
N LEU A 60 -0.12 -2.75 20.92
CA LEU A 60 0.49 -1.92 19.88
C LEU A 60 1.51 -0.91 20.44
N GLU A 61 1.48 -0.67 21.75
CA GLU A 61 2.29 0.38 22.40
C GLU A 61 3.79 0.09 22.34
N ALA A 62 4.22 -1.18 22.31
CA ALA A 62 5.64 -1.51 22.27
C ALA A 62 6.32 -1.22 20.91
N LEU A 63 5.57 -0.78 19.89
CA LEU A 63 6.04 -0.62 18.51
C LEU A 63 6.28 0.83 18.07
N HIS A 64 6.36 1.80 18.98
CA HIS A 64 6.28 3.24 18.66
C HIS A 64 7.12 3.74 17.46
N ALA A 65 8.27 3.15 17.14
CA ALA A 65 9.11 3.55 16.00
C ALA A 65 8.89 2.72 14.72
N VAL A 66 8.34 1.51 14.81
CA VAL A 66 8.21 0.60 13.66
C VAL A 66 6.90 0.86 12.92
N PRO A 67 6.91 1.11 11.61
CA PRO A 67 5.68 1.20 10.83
C PRO A 67 4.84 -0.07 10.96
N LEU A 68 3.60 0.06 11.38
CA LEU A 68 2.65 -1.05 11.53
C LEU A 68 1.52 -0.92 10.52
N TYR A 69 1.34 -1.93 9.69
CA TYR A 69 0.18 -2.11 8.83
C TYR A 69 -0.79 -3.01 9.57
N LEU A 70 -1.93 -2.45 9.99
CA LEU A 70 -2.95 -3.16 10.73
C LEU A 70 -4.12 -3.49 9.79
N ASP A 71 -4.16 -4.72 9.29
CA ASP A 71 -5.18 -5.22 8.37
C ASP A 71 -6.31 -5.87 9.18
N VAL A 72 -7.43 -5.15 9.25
CA VAL A 72 -8.64 -5.51 10.02
C VAL A 72 -9.81 -5.75 9.07
N THR A 73 -10.84 -6.46 9.53
CA THR A 73 -12.03 -6.75 8.70
C THR A 73 -12.97 -5.55 8.55
N ALA A 74 -12.98 -4.64 9.51
CA ALA A 74 -13.70 -3.36 9.50
C ALA A 74 -13.19 -2.45 10.64
N VAL A 75 -13.68 -1.20 10.74
CA VAL A 75 -13.41 -0.37 11.93
C VAL A 75 -14.31 -0.73 13.10
N GLY A 76 -15.55 -1.14 12.81
CA GLY A 76 -16.53 -1.52 13.82
C GLY A 76 -17.12 -0.34 14.59
N ASN A 77 -17.69 -0.60 15.78
CA ASN A 77 -18.45 0.39 16.51
C ASN A 77 -17.56 1.46 17.16
N PHE A 78 -17.58 2.69 16.65
CA PHE A 78 -16.80 3.81 17.17
C PHE A 78 -16.87 3.99 18.70
N ARG A 79 -18.03 3.74 19.32
CA ARG A 79 -18.19 3.92 20.78
C ARG A 79 -17.24 3.05 21.62
N THR A 80 -16.81 1.91 21.08
CA THR A 80 -15.96 0.94 21.80
C THR A 80 -14.49 1.34 21.84
N TRP A 81 -14.03 2.14 20.88
CA TRP A 81 -12.62 2.51 20.73
C TRP A 81 -12.40 4.03 20.69
N ARG A 82 -13.44 4.84 20.85
CA ARG A 82 -13.35 6.31 20.87
C ARG A 82 -12.28 6.83 21.84
N ASP A 83 -12.14 6.19 23.00
CA ASP A 83 -11.21 6.60 24.05
C ASP A 83 -9.75 6.22 23.69
N GLN A 84 -9.55 5.48 22.60
CA GLN A 84 -8.26 5.04 22.06
C GLN A 84 -7.79 5.87 20.86
N VAL A 85 -8.60 6.85 20.39
CA VAL A 85 -8.27 7.68 19.22
C VAL A 85 -6.93 8.38 19.38
N ASP A 86 -6.69 9.04 20.51
CA ASP A 86 -5.43 9.76 20.75
C ASP A 86 -4.23 8.82 20.86
N ARG A 87 -4.46 7.56 21.27
CA ARG A 87 -3.44 6.53 21.27
C ARG A 87 -3.09 6.14 19.84
N LEU A 88 -4.09 5.81 19.02
CA LEU A 88 -3.91 5.47 17.60
C LEU A 88 -3.18 6.57 16.82
N ARG A 89 -3.51 7.84 17.05
CA ARG A 89 -2.84 8.99 16.41
C ARG A 89 -1.33 9.08 16.68
N ARG A 90 -0.89 8.58 17.84
CA ARG A 90 0.53 8.64 18.27
C ARG A 90 1.31 7.41 17.83
N LEU A 91 0.63 6.36 17.38
CA LEU A 91 1.26 5.15 16.85
C LEU A 91 1.64 5.38 15.39
N ASN A 92 2.74 4.77 14.96
CA ASN A 92 3.12 4.71 13.56
C ASN A 92 2.32 3.61 12.85
N VAL A 93 1.00 3.80 12.77
CA VAL A 93 0.06 2.78 12.27
C VAL A 93 -0.67 3.26 11.01
N LEU A 94 -0.80 2.35 10.04
CA LEU A 94 -1.69 2.46 8.90
C LEU A 94 -2.79 1.40 9.05
N VAL A 95 -4.03 1.83 9.25
CA VAL A 95 -5.17 0.92 9.37
C VAL A 95 -5.70 0.58 7.98
N MET A 96 -5.60 -0.69 7.59
CA MET A 96 -6.08 -1.20 6.32
C MET A 96 -7.43 -1.91 6.51
N VAL A 97 -8.42 -1.57 5.69
CA VAL A 97 -9.74 -2.23 5.66
C VAL A 97 -10.02 -2.80 4.26
N PRO A 98 -10.75 -3.92 4.13
CA PRO A 98 -11.03 -4.49 2.83
C PRO A 98 -12.06 -3.68 2.05
N GLU A 99 -11.89 -3.56 0.73
CA GLU A 99 -12.81 -2.82 -0.15
C GLU A 99 -14.20 -3.46 -0.23
N ASP A 100 -14.29 -4.79 -0.13
CA ASP A 100 -15.51 -5.56 -0.35
C ASP A 100 -16.54 -5.44 0.79
N ALA A 101 -16.19 -4.81 1.91
CA ALA A 101 -17.13 -4.52 2.99
C ALA A 101 -17.87 -3.19 2.70
N PRO A 102 -19.22 -3.16 2.65
CA PRO A 102 -20.00 -1.96 2.31
C PRO A 102 -19.74 -0.75 3.22
N VAL A 103 -19.26 -1.00 4.45
CA VAL A 103 -18.98 0.05 5.44
C VAL A 103 -17.60 0.70 5.27
N SER A 104 -16.69 0.09 4.50
CA SER A 104 -15.28 0.48 4.43
C SER A 104 -15.06 1.91 3.96
N TYR A 105 -15.82 2.39 2.96
CA TYR A 105 -15.71 3.77 2.47
C TYR A 105 -16.01 4.80 3.56
N ARG A 106 -17.04 4.54 4.36
CA ARG A 106 -17.42 5.39 5.50
C ARG A 106 -16.37 5.30 6.61
N ASP A 107 -15.93 4.09 6.92
CA ASP A 107 -14.95 3.81 7.97
C ASP A 107 -13.61 4.51 7.67
N LEU A 108 -13.16 4.51 6.40
CA LEU A 108 -11.98 5.23 5.94
C LEU A 108 -12.12 6.75 6.13
N ARG A 109 -13.28 7.33 5.77
CA ARG A 109 -13.57 8.75 6.02
C ARG A 109 -13.54 9.08 7.51
N ILE A 110 -14.08 8.21 8.36
CA ILE A 110 -14.07 8.38 9.82
C ILE A 110 -12.64 8.37 10.34
N LEU A 111 -11.84 7.34 10.02
CA LEU A 111 -10.45 7.24 10.46
C LEU A 111 -9.63 8.47 10.01
N SER A 112 -9.76 8.82 8.74
CA SER A 112 -9.07 9.97 8.15
C SER A 112 -9.48 11.29 8.80
N SER A 113 -10.77 11.51 9.05
CA SER A 113 -11.29 12.69 9.80
C SER A 113 -10.77 12.74 11.24
N LEU A 114 -10.55 11.57 11.84
CA LEU A 114 -9.95 11.43 13.16
C LEU A 114 -8.41 11.53 13.12
N LEU A 115 -7.80 11.91 11.99
CA LEU A 115 -6.35 12.03 11.82
C LEU A 115 -5.59 10.71 12.02
N ILE A 116 -6.23 9.58 11.71
CA ILE A 116 -5.60 8.25 11.73
C ILE A 116 -5.32 7.84 10.27
N PRO A 117 -4.05 7.63 9.87
CA PRO A 117 -3.73 7.14 8.54
C PRO A 117 -4.41 5.81 8.26
N CYS A 118 -5.03 5.70 7.09
CA CYS A 118 -5.79 4.51 6.72
C CYS A 118 -5.63 4.17 5.24
N GLY A 119 -6.08 2.98 4.86
CA GLY A 119 -6.01 2.54 3.48
C GLY A 119 -7.01 1.47 3.15
N ILE A 120 -7.34 1.39 1.87
CA ILE A 120 -8.23 0.37 1.32
C ILE A 120 -7.42 -0.77 0.74
N ARG A 121 -7.79 -2.01 1.09
CA ARG A 121 -7.25 -3.23 0.49
C ARG A 121 -8.24 -3.73 -0.55
N PHE A 122 -7.87 -3.62 -1.82
CA PHE A 122 -8.68 -4.15 -2.92
C PHE A 122 -8.73 -5.68 -2.85
N GLY A 123 -9.95 -6.22 -2.73
CA GLY A 123 -10.22 -7.66 -2.71
C GLY A 123 -11.34 -8.06 -3.67
N SER A 124 -12.28 -7.15 -3.95
CA SER A 124 -13.33 -7.40 -4.93
C SER A 124 -12.77 -7.36 -6.35
N PRO A 125 -13.19 -8.28 -7.22
CA PRO A 125 -12.93 -8.14 -8.64
C PRO A 125 -13.56 -6.83 -9.15
N CYS A 126 -14.78 -6.48 -8.74
CA CYS A 126 -15.49 -5.29 -9.21
C CYS A 126 -15.83 -4.36 -8.02
N PRO A 127 -14.95 -3.40 -7.69
CA PRO A 127 -15.20 -2.41 -6.66
C PRO A 127 -16.40 -1.51 -6.95
N ASP A 128 -16.92 -0.87 -5.91
CA ASP A 128 -17.83 0.26 -6.06
C ASP A 128 -17.06 1.51 -6.54
N TRP A 129 -16.99 1.67 -7.87
CA TRP A 129 -16.27 2.77 -8.51
C TRP A 129 -16.82 4.15 -8.14
N GLU A 130 -18.11 4.27 -7.86
CA GLU A 130 -18.71 5.55 -7.47
C GLU A 130 -18.28 5.91 -6.06
N ALA A 131 -18.39 4.97 -5.11
CA ALA A 131 -17.93 5.18 -3.74
C ALA A 131 -16.41 5.43 -3.65
N LEU A 132 -15.61 4.76 -4.49
CA LEU A 132 -14.16 5.02 -4.62
C LEU A 132 -13.86 6.42 -5.13
N THR A 133 -14.59 6.88 -6.14
CA THR A 133 -14.46 8.23 -6.70
C THR A 133 -14.78 9.29 -5.65
N ASP A 134 -15.87 9.07 -4.92
CA ASP A 134 -16.29 9.90 -3.80
C ASP A 134 -15.25 9.96 -2.67
N LEU A 135 -14.58 8.84 -2.38
CA LEU A 135 -13.51 8.76 -1.39
C LEU A 135 -12.23 9.44 -1.88
N LEU A 136 -11.89 9.28 -3.16
CA LEU A 136 -10.79 9.98 -3.82
C LEU A 136 -10.97 11.50 -3.71
N TYR A 137 -12.15 12.03 -4.03
CA TYR A 137 -12.40 13.47 -3.95
C TYR A 137 -12.29 14.01 -2.53
N TYR A 138 -12.80 13.26 -1.55
CA TYR A 138 -12.61 13.58 -0.15
C TYR A 138 -11.10 13.67 0.19
N ALA A 139 -10.30 12.69 -0.23
CA ALA A 139 -8.87 12.60 0.07
C ALA A 139 -7.99 13.59 -0.71
N ALA A 140 -8.36 13.90 -1.96
CA ALA A 140 -7.54 14.70 -2.87
C ALA A 140 -7.86 16.21 -2.80
N TYR A 141 -9.12 16.56 -2.59
CA TYR A 141 -9.59 17.95 -2.70
C TYR A 141 -10.23 18.48 -1.41
N GLY A 142 -10.27 17.67 -0.35
CA GLY A 142 -10.76 18.09 0.96
C GLY A 142 -9.97 19.30 1.50
N LYS A 143 -10.68 20.38 1.83
CA LYS A 143 -10.08 21.58 2.45
C LYS A 143 -9.83 21.43 3.95
N VAL A 144 -10.49 20.46 4.57
CA VAL A 144 -10.39 20.18 6.00
C VAL A 144 -9.20 19.27 6.24
N LEU A 145 -8.47 19.50 7.33
CA LEU A 145 -7.36 18.63 7.73
C LEU A 145 -7.87 17.20 7.98
N HIS A 146 -7.27 16.25 7.29
CA HIS A 146 -7.54 14.83 7.43
C HIS A 146 -6.25 14.02 7.23
N ALA A 147 -6.17 12.83 7.81
CA ALA A 147 -5.01 11.95 7.62
C ALA A 147 -5.03 11.29 6.22
N PRO A 148 -3.86 10.93 5.69
CA PRO A 148 -3.73 10.21 4.42
C PRO A 148 -4.65 8.98 4.30
N ILE A 149 -5.27 8.83 3.13
CA ILE A 149 -5.99 7.62 2.72
C ILE A 149 -5.21 6.96 1.58
N GLN A 150 -4.83 5.69 1.76
CA GLN A 150 -4.18 4.89 0.71
C GLN A 150 -5.21 4.16 -0.17
N PRO A 151 -4.97 3.98 -1.49
CA PRO A 151 -3.75 4.34 -2.22
C PRO A 151 -3.65 5.80 -2.67
N PHE A 152 -4.68 6.62 -2.43
CA PHE A 152 -4.74 7.99 -2.94
C PHE A 152 -3.50 8.79 -2.59
N HIS A 153 -3.14 8.83 -1.30
CA HIS A 153 -1.99 9.61 -0.87
C HIS A 153 -0.67 9.14 -1.50
N PHE A 154 -0.42 7.84 -1.61
CA PHE A 154 0.77 7.29 -2.26
C PHE A 154 0.91 7.75 -3.71
N VAL A 155 -0.18 7.68 -4.48
CA VAL A 155 -0.17 8.12 -5.88
C VAL A 155 -0.03 9.64 -5.97
N LEU A 156 -0.86 10.42 -5.25
CA LEU A 156 -0.85 11.88 -5.32
C LEU A 156 0.51 12.48 -4.91
N SER A 157 1.18 11.88 -3.92
CA SER A 157 2.49 12.34 -3.44
C SER A 157 3.68 11.79 -4.23
N GLY A 158 3.51 10.70 -4.98
CA GLY A 158 4.58 10.02 -5.71
C GLY A 158 4.48 10.09 -7.24
N TYR A 159 3.40 10.65 -7.78
CA TYR A 159 3.17 10.67 -9.23
C TYR A 159 4.15 11.61 -9.95
N GLU A 160 4.65 11.13 -11.08
CA GLU A 160 5.57 11.80 -12.00
C GLU A 160 5.13 11.60 -13.45
N ARG A 161 5.06 12.69 -14.24
CA ARG A 161 4.50 12.68 -15.62
C ARG A 161 5.19 11.73 -16.60
N HIS A 162 6.42 11.29 -16.32
CA HIS A 162 7.18 10.40 -17.21
C HIS A 162 7.45 9.02 -16.61
N GLN A 163 6.89 8.73 -15.44
CA GLN A 163 7.06 7.44 -14.77
C GLN A 163 5.72 6.70 -14.68
N ARG A 164 5.81 5.42 -14.38
CA ARG A 164 4.66 4.59 -14.00
C ARG A 164 4.56 4.61 -12.48
N THR A 165 3.34 4.67 -11.95
CA THR A 165 3.11 4.57 -10.52
C THR A 165 2.38 3.27 -10.26
N ASP A 166 3.04 2.35 -9.56
CA ASP A 166 2.42 1.10 -9.11
C ASP A 166 2.00 1.25 -7.65
N PHE A 167 0.69 1.42 -7.40
CA PHE A 167 0.20 1.55 -6.03
C PHE A 167 0.28 0.23 -5.24
N SER A 168 0.59 -0.91 -5.86
CA SER A 168 0.79 -2.19 -5.16
C SER A 168 1.96 -2.15 -4.17
N GLY A 169 2.84 -1.15 -4.28
CA GLY A 169 3.88 -0.88 -3.28
C GLY A 169 3.35 -0.63 -1.86
N ILE A 170 2.07 -0.23 -1.73
CA ILE A 170 1.39 -0.05 -0.43
C ILE A 170 1.09 -1.39 0.22
N THR A 171 0.77 -2.42 -0.58
CA THR A 171 0.56 -3.79 -0.09
C THR A 171 1.85 -4.62 -0.14
N PHE A 172 2.97 -3.97 -0.41
CA PHE A 172 4.28 -4.58 -0.62
C PHE A 172 4.34 -5.60 -1.78
N ASP A 173 3.46 -5.47 -2.76
CA ASP A 173 3.39 -6.37 -3.94
C ASP A 173 4.06 -5.77 -5.19
N ASP A 174 4.69 -4.59 -5.10
CA ASP A 174 5.47 -4.02 -6.20
C ASP A 174 6.77 -4.83 -6.40
N PRO A 175 6.89 -5.60 -7.50
CA PRO A 175 8.00 -6.53 -7.72
C PRO A 175 9.33 -5.82 -7.99
N SER A 176 9.32 -4.51 -8.27
CA SER A 176 10.55 -3.70 -8.39
C SER A 176 11.14 -3.34 -7.02
N ARG A 177 10.37 -3.48 -5.94
CA ARG A 177 10.76 -3.09 -4.58
C ARG A 177 10.76 -4.26 -3.59
N TYR A 178 9.89 -5.24 -3.81
CA TYR A 178 9.64 -6.31 -2.87
C TYR A 178 9.76 -7.69 -3.53
N LEU A 179 10.23 -8.64 -2.74
CA LEU A 179 10.24 -10.06 -3.03
C LEU A 179 9.59 -10.76 -1.85
N HIS A 180 8.74 -11.73 -2.13
CA HIS A 180 8.02 -12.52 -1.13
C HIS A 180 8.72 -13.86 -0.93
N ILE A 181 8.91 -14.28 0.31
CA ILE A 181 9.63 -15.50 0.64
C ILE A 181 8.81 -16.34 1.63
N ASP A 182 8.63 -17.63 1.31
CA ASP A 182 7.98 -18.59 2.21
C ASP A 182 8.97 -19.20 3.23
N SER A 183 8.47 -19.95 4.21
CA SER A 183 9.31 -20.60 5.24
C SER A 183 10.32 -21.61 4.70
N ARG A 184 10.14 -22.10 3.46
CA ARG A 184 11.07 -23.00 2.79
C ARG A 184 12.19 -22.25 2.06
N GLY A 185 12.06 -20.93 1.91
CA GLY A 185 12.99 -20.10 1.16
C GLY A 185 12.63 -19.96 -0.32
N CYS A 186 11.42 -20.35 -0.74
CA CYS A 186 10.94 -20.13 -2.09
C CYS A 186 10.58 -18.66 -2.30
N ILE A 187 10.93 -18.11 -3.47
CA ILE A 187 10.85 -16.69 -3.81
C ILE A 187 9.75 -16.46 -4.85
N ALA A 188 8.85 -15.53 -4.56
CA ALA A 188 7.79 -15.07 -5.46
C ALA A 188 7.79 -13.54 -5.58
N LEU A 189 7.15 -13.01 -6.63
CA LEU A 189 7.14 -11.56 -6.91
C LEU A 189 5.97 -10.83 -6.27
N THR A 190 4.90 -11.53 -5.94
CA THR A 190 3.74 -11.00 -5.22
C THR A 190 3.30 -11.99 -4.14
N ARG A 191 2.51 -11.52 -3.17
CA ARG A 191 1.92 -12.41 -2.16
C ARG A 191 1.02 -13.47 -2.81
N LYS A 192 0.22 -13.06 -3.80
CA LYS A 192 -0.70 -13.95 -4.50
C LYS A 192 0.03 -15.12 -5.17
N GLU A 193 1.18 -14.85 -5.79
CA GLU A 193 2.01 -15.90 -6.38
C GLU A 193 2.59 -16.84 -5.32
N LEU A 194 3.05 -16.29 -4.20
CA LEU A 194 3.55 -17.09 -3.08
C LEU A 194 2.48 -18.08 -2.58
N GLU A 195 1.25 -17.60 -2.38
CA GLU A 195 0.11 -18.40 -1.94
C GLU A 195 -0.32 -19.46 -2.97
N GLN A 196 -0.10 -19.19 -4.26
CA GLN A 196 -0.38 -20.12 -5.36
C GLN A 196 0.77 -21.10 -5.64
N GLY A 197 1.92 -20.95 -4.96
CA GLY A 197 3.12 -21.73 -5.24
C GLY A 197 3.81 -21.39 -6.57
N ALA A 198 3.53 -20.22 -7.14
CA ALA A 198 4.12 -19.73 -8.38
C ALA A 198 5.46 -19.04 -8.09
N PHE A 199 6.50 -19.83 -7.85
CA PHE A 199 7.83 -19.33 -7.51
C PHE A 199 8.65 -18.99 -8.74
N ILE A 200 9.45 -17.94 -8.64
CA ILE A 200 10.48 -17.59 -9.64
C ILE A 200 11.82 -18.24 -9.33
N GLU A 201 12.07 -18.59 -8.07
CA GLU A 201 13.23 -19.32 -7.59
C GLU A 201 12.84 -20.08 -6.32
N SER A 202 13.41 -21.27 -6.10
CA SER A 202 13.10 -22.15 -4.97
C SER A 202 14.25 -22.27 -3.97
N ASP A 203 15.37 -21.60 -4.23
CA ASP A 203 16.57 -21.60 -3.41
C ASP A 203 16.90 -20.20 -2.90
N LEU A 204 16.84 -20.03 -1.58
CA LEU A 204 17.12 -18.76 -0.91
C LEU A 204 18.55 -18.28 -1.14
N GLU A 205 19.52 -19.18 -1.35
CA GLU A 205 20.92 -18.81 -1.55
C GLU A 205 21.13 -18.01 -2.85
N LYS A 206 20.17 -18.08 -3.78
CA LYS A 206 20.18 -17.32 -5.04
C LYS A 206 19.42 -16.01 -4.96
N LEU A 207 18.98 -15.59 -3.78
CA LEU A 207 18.21 -14.36 -3.58
C LEU A 207 18.87 -13.13 -4.24
N ASP A 208 20.19 -12.99 -4.14
CA ASP A 208 20.93 -11.87 -4.74
C ASP A 208 20.99 -11.92 -6.28
N ALA A 209 20.84 -13.11 -6.86
CA ALA A 209 20.84 -13.34 -8.30
C ALA A 209 19.45 -13.28 -8.94
N VAL A 210 18.38 -13.10 -8.13
CA VAL A 210 16.99 -13.04 -8.62
C VAL A 210 16.81 -11.94 -9.68
N GLY A 211 17.53 -10.82 -9.53
CA GLY A 211 17.49 -9.71 -10.47
C GLY A 211 17.91 -10.10 -11.90
N ASP A 212 18.77 -11.11 -12.05
CA ASP A 212 19.28 -11.55 -13.35
C ASP A 212 18.41 -12.63 -14.01
N LEU A 213 17.38 -13.12 -13.30
CA LEU A 213 16.51 -14.16 -13.83
C LEU A 213 15.66 -13.61 -15.00
N PRO A 214 15.62 -14.30 -16.15
CA PRO A 214 14.78 -13.88 -17.27
C PRO A 214 13.30 -13.76 -16.90
N ALA A 215 12.82 -14.61 -15.98
CA ALA A 215 11.45 -14.55 -15.48
C ALA A 215 11.16 -13.26 -14.69
N TYR A 216 12.14 -12.77 -13.92
CA TYR A 216 12.04 -11.51 -13.18
C TYR A 216 11.98 -10.31 -14.14
N GLN A 217 12.94 -10.26 -15.08
CA GLN A 217 13.00 -9.19 -16.08
C GLN A 217 11.74 -9.16 -16.96
N SER A 218 11.30 -10.33 -17.43
CA SER A 218 10.04 -10.47 -18.18
C SER A 218 8.84 -9.94 -17.39
N ARG A 219 8.77 -10.23 -16.08
CA ARG A 219 7.70 -9.67 -15.24
C ARG A 219 7.78 -8.15 -15.14
N LEU A 220 8.96 -7.57 -14.87
CA LEU A 220 9.15 -6.12 -14.80
C LEU A 220 8.82 -5.41 -16.12
N GLU A 221 8.90 -6.12 -17.24
CA GLU A 221 8.57 -5.62 -18.57
C GLU A 221 7.18 -6.00 -19.08
N SER A 222 6.43 -6.86 -18.36
CA SER A 222 5.13 -7.39 -18.79
C SER A 222 4.07 -6.30 -19.05
N TRP A 223 4.24 -5.11 -18.46
CA TRP A 223 3.40 -3.95 -18.75
C TRP A 223 3.48 -3.54 -20.24
N ARG A 224 4.59 -3.83 -20.93
CA ARG A 224 4.79 -3.52 -22.36
C ARG A 224 3.79 -4.27 -23.22
N ASP A 225 3.41 -5.47 -22.82
CA ASP A 225 2.47 -6.31 -23.54
C ASP A 225 1.07 -5.70 -23.60
N PHE A 226 0.73 -4.78 -22.69
CA PHE A 226 -0.53 -4.04 -22.78
C PHE A 226 -0.60 -3.16 -24.02
N PHE A 227 0.51 -2.59 -24.48
CA PHE A 227 0.53 -1.76 -25.68
C PHE A 227 0.46 -2.55 -27.00
N LEU A 228 0.54 -3.88 -26.92
CA LEU A 228 0.34 -4.77 -28.07
C LEU A 228 -1.14 -5.15 -28.24
N LYS A 229 -1.99 -4.84 -27.25
CA LYS A 229 -3.43 -5.18 -27.28
C LYS A 229 -4.21 -4.11 -28.03
N GLN A 230 -5.23 -4.55 -28.77
CA GLN A 230 -6.10 -3.67 -29.58
C GLN A 230 -7.29 -3.10 -28.79
N ASP A 231 -7.46 -3.47 -27.53
CA ASP A 231 -8.57 -3.03 -26.70
C ASP A 231 -8.24 -2.98 -25.19
N GLY A 232 -9.19 -2.48 -24.41
CA GLY A 232 -9.15 -2.51 -22.94
C GLY A 232 -8.19 -1.51 -22.31
N CYS A 233 -7.38 -1.97 -21.36
CA CYS A 233 -6.48 -1.13 -20.56
C CYS A 233 -5.43 -0.36 -21.40
N ALA A 234 -5.12 -0.84 -22.60
CA ALA A 234 -4.16 -0.20 -23.51
C ALA A 234 -4.54 1.25 -23.90
N TYR A 235 -5.84 1.55 -23.90
CA TYR A 235 -6.40 2.86 -24.26
C TYR A 235 -6.97 3.63 -23.07
N CYS A 236 -6.79 3.12 -21.85
CA CYS A 236 -7.27 3.78 -20.64
C CYS A 236 -6.29 4.90 -20.24
N PRO A 237 -6.73 6.17 -20.16
CA PRO A 237 -5.87 7.27 -19.73
C PRO A 237 -5.25 7.02 -18.34
N GLY A 238 -6.06 6.48 -17.43
CA GLY A 238 -5.66 6.13 -16.07
C GLY A 238 -4.85 4.84 -15.93
N TRP A 239 -4.46 4.18 -17.02
CA TRP A 239 -3.66 2.95 -16.93
C TRP A 239 -2.33 3.16 -16.20
N ARG A 240 -1.73 4.34 -16.34
CA ARG A 240 -0.38 4.64 -15.81
C ARG A 240 -0.27 4.60 -14.28
N ILE A 241 -1.40 4.67 -13.59
CA ILE A 241 -1.49 4.63 -12.12
C ILE A 241 -1.98 3.27 -11.61
N CYS A 242 -2.65 2.46 -12.43
CA CYS A 242 -3.17 1.15 -12.01
C CYS A 242 -2.47 -0.05 -12.66
N LEU A 243 -1.71 0.19 -13.73
CA LEU A 243 -0.96 -0.78 -14.51
C LEU A 243 -1.77 -2.01 -14.96
N GLY A 244 -3.08 -1.85 -15.09
CA GLY A 244 -3.98 -2.94 -15.46
C GLY A 244 -4.32 -3.90 -14.33
N ALA A 245 -4.16 -3.51 -13.05
CA ALA A 245 -4.51 -4.32 -11.88
C ALA A 245 -5.94 -4.89 -11.93
N PHE A 246 -6.87 -4.20 -12.60
CA PHE A 246 -8.27 -4.58 -12.76
C PHE A 246 -8.62 -5.09 -14.17
N ALA A 247 -7.64 -5.39 -15.02
CA ALA A 247 -7.87 -5.79 -16.41
C ALA A 247 -8.63 -7.13 -16.55
N GLY A 248 -8.46 -8.03 -15.58
CA GLY A 248 -9.10 -9.36 -15.54
C GLY A 248 -10.49 -9.37 -14.90
N THR A 249 -10.98 -8.24 -14.42
CA THR A 249 -12.28 -8.16 -13.76
C THR A 249 -13.44 -8.25 -14.77
N PRO A 250 -14.40 -9.17 -14.60
CA PRO A 250 -15.65 -9.16 -15.34
C PRO A 250 -16.57 -8.04 -14.84
N GLY A 251 -17.02 -7.17 -15.74
CA GLY A 251 -18.01 -6.12 -15.45
C GLY A 251 -17.43 -4.71 -15.26
N ASN A 252 -18.23 -3.71 -15.68
CA ASN A 252 -18.05 -2.27 -15.48
C ASN A 252 -16.67 -1.64 -15.85
N ARG A 253 -16.12 -2.00 -17.01
CA ARG A 253 -14.97 -1.29 -17.62
C ARG A 253 -15.16 0.25 -17.66
N PRO A 254 -16.36 0.80 -17.96
CA PRO A 254 -16.56 2.26 -17.95
C PRO A 254 -16.34 2.89 -16.56
N GLY A 255 -16.82 2.27 -15.48
CA GLY A 255 -16.61 2.76 -14.11
C GLY A 255 -15.13 2.78 -13.73
N CYS A 256 -14.41 1.69 -14.00
CA CYS A 256 -12.96 1.60 -13.79
C CYS A 256 -12.20 2.68 -14.56
N GLN A 257 -12.47 2.83 -15.86
CA GLN A 257 -11.82 3.83 -16.71
C GLN A 257 -12.09 5.26 -16.23
N LYS A 258 -13.35 5.55 -15.86
CA LYS A 258 -13.73 6.87 -15.33
C LYS A 258 -13.00 7.17 -14.02
N PHE A 259 -13.05 6.28 -13.05
CA PHE A 259 -12.37 6.45 -11.76
C PHE A 259 -10.87 6.69 -11.93
N PHE A 260 -10.16 5.87 -12.73
CA PHE A 260 -8.72 6.05 -12.90
C PHE A 260 -8.37 7.27 -13.77
N ALA A 261 -9.25 7.74 -14.64
CA ALA A 261 -9.06 9.04 -15.31
C ALA A 261 -9.12 10.19 -14.28
N GLU A 262 -10.13 10.20 -13.41
CA GLU A 262 -10.27 11.23 -12.38
C GLU A 262 -9.13 11.16 -11.33
N PHE A 263 -8.66 9.96 -11.00
CA PHE A 263 -7.51 9.78 -10.12
C PHE A 263 -6.21 10.28 -10.75
N LEU A 264 -6.02 10.06 -12.06
CA LEU A 264 -4.89 10.63 -12.80
C LEU A 264 -4.94 12.17 -12.82
N GLU A 265 -6.11 12.75 -13.11
CA GLU A 265 -6.31 14.20 -13.08
C GLU A 265 -5.98 14.78 -11.69
N ALA A 266 -6.42 14.12 -10.62
CA ALA A 266 -6.06 14.51 -9.26
C ALA A 266 -4.54 14.45 -9.02
N ALA A 267 -3.87 13.41 -9.51
CA ALA A 267 -2.42 13.27 -9.38
C ALA A 267 -1.65 14.36 -10.13
N GLU A 268 -2.12 14.73 -11.33
CA GLU A 268 -1.55 15.82 -12.13
C GLU A 268 -1.76 17.18 -11.46
N TYR A 269 -2.96 17.44 -10.94
CA TYR A 269 -3.25 18.65 -10.16
C TYR A 269 -2.31 18.80 -8.94
N HIS A 270 -2.12 17.72 -8.17
CA HIS A 270 -1.21 17.73 -7.01
C HIS A 270 0.27 17.88 -7.41
N LEU A 271 0.69 17.34 -8.56
CA LEU A 271 2.04 17.57 -9.08
C LEU A 271 2.26 19.04 -9.45
N ASP A 272 1.28 19.68 -10.08
CA ASP A 272 1.38 21.08 -10.48
C ASP A 272 1.48 22.00 -9.25
N LEU A 273 0.65 21.77 -8.22
CA LEU A 273 0.75 22.50 -6.94
C LEU A 273 2.12 22.35 -6.27
N ARG A 274 2.68 21.14 -6.24
CA ARG A 274 4.02 20.88 -5.66
C ARG A 274 5.12 21.61 -6.44
N THR A 275 5.00 21.62 -7.77
CA THR A 275 5.96 22.29 -8.66
C THR A 275 5.90 23.81 -8.49
N GLU A 276 4.70 24.38 -8.40
CA GLU A 276 4.50 25.81 -8.14
C GLU A 276 5.01 26.24 -6.77
N ALA A 277 4.73 25.46 -5.71
CA ALA A 277 5.26 25.72 -4.38
C ALA A 277 6.80 25.72 -4.38
N THR A 278 7.42 24.76 -5.06
CA THR A 278 8.88 24.67 -5.20
C THR A 278 9.45 25.87 -5.97
N ARG A 279 8.78 26.30 -7.05
CA ARG A 279 9.18 27.50 -7.82
C ARG A 279 9.03 28.79 -7.01
N THR A 280 8.04 28.87 -6.13
CA THR A 280 7.81 30.04 -5.27
C THR A 280 8.87 30.15 -4.18
N ILE A 281 9.30 29.02 -3.60
CA ILE A 281 10.39 28.97 -2.61
C ILE A 281 11.75 29.28 -3.26
N LEU A 282 11.94 28.90 -4.53
CA LEU A 282 13.18 29.12 -5.29
C LEU A 282 13.25 30.49 -5.99
N ARG A 283 12.28 31.40 -5.81
CA ARG A 283 12.53 32.80 -6.14
C ARG A 283 13.36 33.40 -5.01
N PRO A 284 14.68 33.64 -5.17
CA PRO A 284 15.34 34.58 -4.28
C PRO A 284 14.56 35.87 -4.43
N TRP A 285 14.34 36.56 -3.31
CA TRP A 285 13.66 37.85 -3.27
C TRP A 285 14.08 38.71 -4.46
N ASP A 286 13.21 38.82 -5.46
CA ASP A 286 13.39 39.73 -6.58
C ASP A 286 13.39 41.13 -5.99
N ALA A 287 14.60 41.70 -5.94
CA ALA A 287 14.94 43.11 -5.92
C ALA A 287 13.84 44.04 -5.39
N CYS A 288 13.96 44.46 -4.12
CA CYS A 288 13.49 45.80 -3.76
C CYS A 288 14.27 46.80 -4.64
N PRO A 289 13.61 47.61 -5.48
CA PRO A 289 14.29 48.72 -6.11
C PRO A 289 14.63 49.75 -5.02
N ALA A 290 15.92 50.04 -4.87
CA ALA A 290 16.41 51.19 -4.12
C ALA A 290 16.14 52.49 -4.89
#